data_AF-A0AAU7KUG1-F1
#
_entry.id   AF-A0AAU7KUG1-F1
#
_cell.length_a   1.000
_cell.length_b   1.000
_cell.length_c   1.000
_cell.angle_alpha   90.00
_cell.angle_beta   90.00
_cell.angle_gamma   90.00
#
_symmetry.space_group_name_H-M   'P 1'
#
loop_
_entity.id
_entity.type
_entity.pdbx_description
1 polymer ?
#
loop_
_entity_poly.entity_id
_entity_poly.type
_entity_poly.pdbx_seq_one_letter_code
_entity_poly.pdbx_strand_id
1 'polypeptide(L)'
;MAVEINSKIVGYRVKSEEAAPAPAPLPEENPLTMRIPSRPEGTLEAVSEKISYVGAEGRKKVYLLVSFMPVEGVLNGQRVIIERPVEFFFPSGQLSSEHQWITATMRSLSLAARGGYVTQAVADLRKVAWDKGLVRCGMNRWNKPMFHDSEVAAIAWSIQQILYRRGFLDIDGNQVPVEDLVSRYARRQASGHGWYPAEVEDETPSGAVEPLDGKPAESAAEGAGPAVVGNCPECRGELIMMDGCPTCYAGCGWSKCG
;
A
#
# COMPACT_ATOMS: atom_id res chain seq x y z
N MET A 1 61.08 -13.55 -27.50
CA MET A 1 62.52 -13.35 -27.24
C MET A 1 62.79 -13.84 -25.83
N ALA A 2 63.56 -14.92 -25.69
CA ALA A 2 63.96 -15.44 -24.38
C ALA A 2 65.24 -14.72 -23.94
N VAL A 3 65.27 -14.24 -22.69
CA VAL A 3 66.43 -13.56 -22.12
C VAL A 3 67.24 -14.60 -21.35
N GLU A 4 68.45 -14.91 -21.83
CA GLU A 4 69.39 -15.78 -21.14
C GLU A 4 70.21 -14.98 -20.13
N ILE A 5 70.21 -15.41 -18.87
CA ILE A 5 70.93 -14.76 -17.77
C ILE A 5 72.29 -15.48 -17.60
N ASN A 6 73.36 -14.86 -18.08
CA ASN A 6 74.72 -15.41 -18.03
C ASN A 6 75.51 -15.04 -16.76
N SER A 7 74.85 -14.50 -15.74
CA SER A 7 75.50 -14.08 -14.49
C SER A 7 74.78 -14.62 -13.24
N LYS A 8 75.56 -14.81 -12.17
CA LYS A 8 75.05 -15.35 -10.90
C LYS A 8 74.13 -14.29 -10.26
N ILE A 9 72.85 -14.61 -10.07
CA ILE A 9 71.88 -13.71 -9.42
C ILE A 9 72.25 -13.62 -7.94
N VAL A 10 72.81 -12.48 -7.52
CA VAL A 10 73.27 -12.26 -6.14
C VAL A 10 72.16 -11.71 -5.22
N GLY A 11 70.99 -11.43 -5.79
CA GLY A 11 69.79 -11.05 -5.05
C GLY A 11 68.62 -10.85 -6.00
N TYR A 12 67.44 -11.31 -5.59
CA TYR A 12 66.18 -11.02 -6.27
C TYR A 12 65.28 -10.26 -5.29
N ARG A 13 64.59 -9.24 -5.79
CA ARG A 13 63.57 -8.52 -5.02
C ARG A 13 62.23 -8.79 -5.69
N VAL A 14 61.43 -9.66 -5.08
CA VAL A 14 60.04 -9.83 -5.47
C VAL A 14 59.35 -8.52 -5.16
N LYS A 15 58.65 -7.95 -6.15
CA LYS A 15 57.81 -6.77 -5.95
C LYS A 15 56.68 -7.21 -5.03
N SER A 16 56.86 -7.01 -3.73
CA SER A 16 55.83 -7.22 -2.73
C SER A 16 54.63 -6.38 -3.11
N GLU A 17 53.45 -6.99 -3.19
CA GLU A 17 52.19 -6.28 -3.36
C GLU A 17 52.10 -5.24 -2.26
N GLU A 18 52.33 -4.00 -2.65
CA GLU A 18 52.08 -2.83 -1.84
C GLU A 18 50.60 -2.90 -1.47
N ALA A 19 50.31 -3.12 -0.19
CA ALA A 19 48.95 -3.26 0.32
C ALA A 19 48.14 -2.06 -0.20
N ALA A 20 47.20 -2.33 -1.10
CA ALA A 20 46.34 -1.30 -1.65
C ALA A 20 45.74 -0.51 -0.47
N PRO A 21 45.77 0.83 -0.50
CA PRO A 21 45.19 1.62 0.57
C PRO A 21 43.75 1.17 0.79
N ALA A 22 43.39 0.98 2.07
CA ALA A 22 42.05 0.56 2.44
C ALA A 22 41.02 1.45 1.71
N PRO A 23 39.99 0.86 1.06
CA PRO A 23 39.02 1.63 0.30
C PRO A 23 38.41 2.69 1.22
N ALA A 24 38.36 3.93 0.73
CA ALA A 24 37.75 5.04 1.46
C ALA A 24 36.30 4.68 1.84
N PRO A 25 35.84 5.06 3.05
CA PRO A 25 34.47 4.80 3.46
C PRO A 25 33.49 5.41 2.45
N LEU A 26 32.51 4.62 2.01
CA LEU A 26 31.47 5.09 1.11
C LEU A 26 30.66 6.19 1.81
N PRO A 27 30.32 7.29 1.11
CA PRO A 27 29.45 8.32 1.68
C PRO A 27 28.08 7.72 2.00
N GLU A 28 27.51 8.12 3.14
CA GLU A 28 26.15 7.70 3.52
C GLU A 28 25.14 8.27 2.53
N GLU A 29 24.33 7.39 1.93
CA GLU A 29 23.34 7.74 0.93
C GLU A 29 22.07 6.97 1.23
N ASN A 30 21.19 7.56 2.05
CA ASN A 30 19.95 6.89 2.45
C ASN A 30 19.04 6.70 1.22
N PRO A 31 18.81 5.45 0.77
CA PRO A 31 18.07 5.20 -0.46
C PRO A 31 16.59 5.56 -0.34
N LEU A 32 16.05 5.71 0.87
CA LEU A 32 14.67 6.10 1.12
C LEU A 32 14.41 7.57 0.78
N THR A 33 15.35 8.44 1.12
CA THR A 33 15.20 9.91 1.02
C THR A 33 15.93 10.50 -0.17
N MET A 34 16.86 9.76 -0.80
CA MET A 34 17.60 10.29 -1.94
C MET A 34 16.66 10.64 -3.11
N ARG A 35 16.99 11.72 -3.81
CA ARG A 35 16.19 12.23 -4.92
C ARG A 35 16.47 11.44 -6.19
N ILE A 36 15.42 10.91 -6.78
CA ILE A 36 15.45 10.28 -8.11
C ILE A 36 15.17 11.39 -9.14
N PRO A 37 16.11 11.68 -10.07
CA PRO A 37 16.00 12.82 -10.96
C PRO A 37 14.83 12.71 -11.93
N SER A 38 14.64 11.52 -12.52
CA SER A 38 13.58 11.22 -13.47
C SER A 38 13.17 9.76 -13.36
N ARG A 39 11.95 9.46 -13.84
CA ARG A 39 11.50 8.08 -14.04
C ARG A 39 12.39 7.45 -15.13
N PRO A 40 13.00 6.26 -14.89
CA PRO A 40 13.75 5.55 -15.92
C PRO A 40 12.90 5.21 -17.15
N GLU A 41 13.57 5.10 -18.29
CA GLU A 41 12.96 4.56 -19.52
C GLU A 41 12.75 3.04 -19.39
N GLY A 42 11.76 2.52 -20.12
CA GLY A 42 11.45 1.09 -20.14
C GLY A 42 10.40 0.65 -19.11
N THR A 43 10.43 -0.64 -18.82
CA THR A 43 9.43 -1.33 -18.01
C THR A 43 9.74 -1.19 -16.52
N LEU A 44 8.71 -0.88 -15.75
CA LEU A 44 8.75 -0.92 -14.29
C LEU A 44 7.73 -1.95 -13.80
N GLU A 45 8.03 -2.55 -12.65
CA GLU A 45 7.05 -3.39 -11.99
C GLU A 45 5.96 -2.51 -11.38
N ALA A 46 4.69 -2.82 -11.62
CA ALA A 46 3.58 -2.02 -11.14
C ALA A 46 2.46 -2.88 -10.56
N VAL A 47 1.82 -2.34 -9.53
CA VAL A 47 0.55 -2.85 -9.00
C VAL A 47 -0.57 -2.12 -9.71
N SER A 48 -1.52 -2.85 -10.29
CA SER A 48 -2.77 -2.31 -10.84
C SER A 48 -3.93 -2.74 -9.96
N GLU A 49 -4.61 -1.78 -9.35
CA GLU A 49 -5.71 -2.03 -8.43
C GLU A 49 -7.00 -1.37 -8.92
N LYS A 50 -8.08 -2.16 -8.89
CA LYS A 50 -9.43 -1.67 -9.15
C LYS A 50 -10.07 -1.24 -7.84
N ILE A 51 -10.31 0.06 -7.71
CA ILE A 51 -10.94 0.65 -6.53
C ILE A 51 -12.42 0.88 -6.84
N SER A 52 -13.30 0.57 -5.88
CA SER A 52 -14.71 0.95 -5.91
C SER A 52 -15.04 1.72 -4.64
N TYR A 53 -15.65 2.89 -4.81
CA TYR A 53 -16.12 3.72 -3.72
C TYR A 53 -17.51 4.26 -4.01
N VAL A 54 -18.21 4.68 -2.96
CA VAL A 54 -19.55 5.27 -3.02
C VAL A 54 -19.48 6.64 -2.37
N GLY A 55 -19.77 7.68 -3.15
CA GLY A 55 -19.84 9.07 -2.69
C GLY A 55 -21.16 9.73 -3.11
N ALA A 56 -21.19 11.06 -3.11
CA ALA A 56 -22.39 11.85 -3.43
C ALA A 56 -22.98 11.55 -4.81
N GLU A 57 -22.13 11.32 -5.80
CA GLU A 57 -22.51 11.02 -7.18
C GLU A 57 -22.77 9.51 -7.40
N GLY A 58 -22.89 8.74 -6.31
CA GLY A 58 -23.12 7.31 -6.33
C GLY A 58 -21.84 6.49 -6.41
N ARG A 59 -21.96 5.28 -6.95
CA ARG A 59 -20.87 4.30 -6.99
C ARG A 59 -19.95 4.54 -8.19
N LYS A 60 -18.66 4.76 -7.92
CA LYS A 60 -17.61 4.88 -8.93
C LYS A 60 -16.67 3.67 -8.88
N LYS A 61 -16.08 3.34 -10.02
CA LYS A 61 -15.04 2.31 -10.18
C LYS A 61 -13.89 2.91 -10.97
N VAL A 62 -12.70 2.84 -10.40
CA VAL A 62 -11.51 3.47 -10.96
C VAL A 62 -10.34 2.49 -10.89
N TYR A 63 -9.36 2.68 -11.76
CA TYR A 63 -8.13 1.89 -11.74
C TYR A 63 -6.98 2.80 -11.29
N LEU A 64 -6.12 2.27 -10.44
CA LEU A 64 -4.95 2.95 -9.93
C LEU A 64 -3.74 2.07 -10.19
N LEU A 65 -2.70 2.66 -10.74
CA LEU A 65 -1.43 2.00 -10.99
C LEU A 65 -0.33 2.66 -10.15
N VAL A 66 0.45 1.84 -9.46
CA VAL A 66 1.62 2.28 -8.70
C VAL A 66 2.84 1.51 -9.18
N SER A 67 3.80 2.21 -9.77
CA SER A 67 5.05 1.62 -10.26
C SER A 67 6.14 1.73 -9.21
N PHE A 68 6.94 0.68 -9.12
CA PHE A 68 8.04 0.52 -8.18
C PHE A 68 9.35 0.31 -8.92
N MET A 69 10.45 0.72 -8.30
CA MET A 69 11.79 0.43 -8.80
C MET A 69 12.77 0.16 -7.64
N PRO A 70 13.82 -0.65 -7.87
CA PRO A 70 14.93 -0.74 -6.95
C PRO A 70 15.70 0.58 -6.92
N VAL A 71 16.10 0.99 -5.72
CA VAL A 71 16.91 2.17 -5.46
C VAL A 71 18.10 1.74 -4.60
N GLU A 72 19.29 1.89 -5.16
CA GLU A 72 20.56 1.63 -4.48
C GLU A 72 20.91 2.79 -3.56
N GLY A 73 21.59 2.49 -2.45
CA GLY A 73 22.14 3.49 -1.56
C GLY A 73 23.22 2.88 -0.67
N VAL A 74 23.66 3.65 0.31
CA VAL A 74 24.67 3.26 1.29
C VAL A 74 24.11 3.52 2.68
N LEU A 75 24.02 2.47 3.49
CA LEU A 75 23.65 2.54 4.90
C LEU A 75 24.75 1.92 5.75
N ASN A 76 25.20 2.63 6.77
CA ASN A 76 26.26 2.16 7.67
C ASN A 76 27.51 1.68 6.90
N GLY A 77 27.86 2.37 5.81
CA GLY A 77 28.99 2.04 4.93
C GLY A 77 28.78 0.80 4.04
N GLN A 78 27.60 0.18 4.04
CA GLN A 78 27.26 -0.97 3.20
C GLN A 78 26.32 -0.56 2.06
N ARG A 79 26.59 -1.08 0.86
CA ARG A 79 25.66 -0.93 -0.26
C ARG A 79 24.40 -1.71 0.00
N VAL A 80 23.26 -1.05 -0.13
CA VAL A 80 21.94 -1.63 0.10
C VAL A 80 21.02 -1.27 -1.05
N ILE A 81 19.95 -2.05 -1.21
CA ILE A 81 18.91 -1.80 -2.20
C ILE A 81 17.56 -1.93 -1.53
N ILE A 82 16.68 -0.96 -1.77
CA ILE A 82 15.28 -1.02 -1.38
C ILE A 82 14.39 -0.87 -2.61
N GLU A 83 13.15 -1.32 -2.52
CA GLU A 83 12.13 -1.03 -3.53
C GLU A 83 11.35 0.22 -3.10
N ARG A 84 11.21 1.19 -4.02
CA ARG A 84 10.46 2.43 -3.77
C ARG A 84 9.34 2.61 -4.80
N PRO A 85 8.18 3.15 -4.39
CA PRO A 85 7.22 3.69 -5.36
C PRO A 85 7.83 4.92 -6.04
N VAL A 86 7.62 5.05 -7.35
CA VAL A 86 8.21 6.14 -8.15
C VAL A 86 7.24 6.81 -9.11
N GLU A 87 6.10 6.17 -9.36
CA GLU A 87 5.07 6.69 -10.24
C GLU A 87 3.69 6.21 -9.78
N PHE A 88 2.76 7.15 -9.78
CA PHE A 88 1.34 6.93 -9.54
C PHE A 88 0.61 7.35 -10.79
N PHE A 89 -0.24 6.47 -11.29
CA PHE A 89 -0.97 6.69 -12.52
C PHE A 89 -2.43 6.31 -12.34
N PHE A 90 -3.29 7.19 -12.83
CA PHE A 90 -4.73 7.03 -12.78
C PHE A 90 -5.27 7.13 -14.22
N PRO A 91 -5.55 6.00 -14.88
CA PRO A 91 -6.15 6.01 -16.21
C PRO A 91 -7.59 6.51 -16.15
N SER A 92 -7.77 7.83 -16.23
CA SER A 92 -9.07 8.48 -16.42
C SER A 92 -9.21 8.98 -17.86
N GLY A 93 -10.38 8.84 -18.47
CA GLY A 93 -10.64 9.25 -19.86
C GLY A 93 -10.36 10.73 -20.07
N GLN A 94 -9.26 11.06 -20.74
CA GLN A 94 -8.45 12.30 -20.65
C GLN A 94 -9.12 13.69 -20.81
N LEU A 95 -10.45 13.82 -20.92
CA LEU A 95 -11.11 15.03 -21.43
C LEU A 95 -12.10 15.74 -20.47
N SER A 96 -12.38 15.24 -19.26
CA SER A 96 -13.20 15.99 -18.29
C SER A 96 -12.35 16.90 -17.39
N SER A 97 -12.93 18.00 -16.88
CA SER A 97 -12.27 18.93 -15.95
C SER A 97 -11.86 18.26 -14.65
N GLU A 98 -12.66 17.32 -14.15
CA GLU A 98 -12.37 16.48 -12.98
C GLU A 98 -11.10 15.65 -13.18
N HIS A 99 -10.83 15.20 -14.41
CA HIS A 99 -9.67 14.39 -14.73
C HIS A 99 -8.36 15.20 -14.80
N GLN A 100 -8.43 16.53 -15.01
CA GLN A 100 -7.24 17.38 -15.01
C GLN A 100 -6.61 17.45 -13.62
N TRP A 101 -7.43 17.64 -12.58
CA TRP A 101 -6.97 17.68 -11.19
C TRP A 101 -6.44 16.32 -10.73
N ILE A 102 -7.12 15.22 -11.09
CA ILE A 102 -6.62 13.86 -10.82
C ILE A 102 -5.23 13.68 -11.44
N THR A 103 -5.08 14.04 -12.71
CA THR A 103 -3.79 13.90 -13.40
C THR A 103 -2.70 14.78 -12.76
N ALA A 104 -3.02 16.01 -12.39
CA ALA A 104 -2.10 16.91 -11.70
C ALA A 104 -1.66 16.37 -10.33
N THR A 105 -2.61 15.82 -9.55
CA THR A 105 -2.34 15.20 -8.25
C THR A 105 -1.45 13.96 -8.41
N MET A 106 -1.72 13.08 -9.38
CA MET A 106 -0.89 11.89 -9.61
C MET A 106 0.53 12.24 -10.07
N ARG A 107 0.68 13.28 -10.91
CA ARG A 107 2.01 13.81 -11.30
C ARG A 107 2.77 14.38 -10.10
N SER A 108 2.08 15.15 -9.25
CA SER A 108 2.67 15.74 -8.04
C SER A 108 3.05 14.67 -7.02
N LEU A 109 2.21 13.64 -6.84
CA LEU A 109 2.50 12.51 -5.96
C LEU A 109 3.67 11.68 -6.48
N SER A 110 3.76 11.47 -7.79
CA SER A 110 4.92 10.81 -8.42
C SER A 110 6.21 11.61 -8.23
N LEU A 111 6.14 12.95 -8.28
CA LEU A 111 7.27 13.81 -7.95
C LEU A 111 7.67 13.68 -6.48
N ALA A 112 6.70 13.65 -5.55
CA ALA A 112 6.95 13.43 -4.13
C ALA A 112 7.62 12.07 -3.84
N ALA A 113 7.21 11.04 -4.57
CA ALA A 113 7.78 9.69 -4.48
C ALA A 113 9.23 9.63 -4.93
N ARG A 114 9.54 10.24 -6.08
CA ARG A 114 10.92 10.43 -6.52
C ARG A 114 11.73 11.32 -5.57
N GLY A 115 11.08 12.27 -4.91
CA GLY A 115 11.67 13.13 -3.88
C GLY A 115 11.91 12.47 -2.52
N GLY A 116 11.39 11.27 -2.27
CA GLY A 116 11.61 10.55 -1.01
C GLY A 116 10.65 10.92 0.13
N TYR A 117 9.51 11.57 -0.17
CA TYR A 117 8.53 12.03 0.83
C TYR A 117 7.08 11.68 0.47
N VAL A 118 6.88 10.60 -0.30
CA VAL A 118 5.53 10.14 -0.68
C VAL A 118 4.66 9.77 0.52
N THR A 119 5.26 9.24 1.58
CA THR A 119 4.52 8.82 2.78
C THR A 119 3.81 10.00 3.42
N GLN A 120 4.51 11.13 3.55
CA GLN A 120 3.95 12.39 4.03
C GLN A 120 2.90 12.92 3.04
N ALA A 121 3.18 12.88 1.74
CA ALA A 121 2.24 13.35 0.72
C ALA A 121 0.92 12.55 0.73
N VAL A 122 0.97 11.22 0.88
CA VAL A 122 -0.22 10.37 1.00
C VAL A 122 -0.96 10.66 2.31
N ALA A 123 -0.24 10.81 3.42
CA ALA A 123 -0.81 11.16 4.72
C ALA A 123 -1.49 12.54 4.72
N ASP A 124 -1.00 13.49 3.92
CA ASP A 124 -1.65 14.79 3.75
C ASP A 124 -2.86 14.72 2.82
N LEU A 125 -2.80 13.96 1.72
CA LEU A 125 -3.96 13.70 0.87
C LEU A 125 -5.11 13.02 1.64
N ARG A 126 -4.78 12.20 2.64
CA ARG A 126 -5.73 11.58 3.56
C ARG A 126 -6.57 12.56 4.39
N LYS A 127 -6.12 13.82 4.52
CA LYS A 127 -6.78 14.88 5.31
C LYS A 127 -7.62 15.82 4.45
N VAL A 128 -7.61 15.65 3.12
CA VAL A 128 -8.41 16.49 2.22
C VAL A 128 -9.88 16.21 2.48
N ALA A 129 -10.62 17.25 2.87
CA ALA A 129 -12.05 17.22 3.10
C ALA A 129 -12.80 17.96 1.98
N TRP A 130 -14.08 17.67 1.82
CA TRP A 130 -15.00 18.40 0.95
C TRP A 130 -16.38 18.55 1.60
N ASP A 131 -17.30 19.22 0.91
CA ASP A 131 -18.67 19.50 1.37
C ASP A 131 -19.73 18.53 0.83
N LYS A 132 -19.37 17.60 -0.05
CA LYS A 132 -20.30 16.62 -0.66
C LYS A 132 -20.59 15.38 0.21
N GLY A 133 -20.17 15.38 1.48
CA GLY A 133 -20.44 14.28 2.43
C GLY A 133 -19.46 13.10 2.36
N LEU A 134 -19.62 12.09 3.21
CA LEU A 134 -18.62 11.03 3.35
C LEU A 134 -18.54 10.11 2.12
N VAL A 135 -17.33 9.64 1.84
CA VAL A 135 -17.05 8.64 0.79
C VAL A 135 -16.75 7.31 1.44
N ARG A 136 -17.57 6.29 1.15
CA ARG A 136 -17.32 4.90 1.59
C ARG A 136 -16.34 4.23 0.64
N CYS A 137 -15.20 3.77 1.13
CA CYS A 137 -14.19 3.08 0.33
C CYS A 137 -13.43 2.05 1.17
N GLY A 138 -13.42 0.78 0.72
CA GLY A 138 -12.69 -0.30 1.38
C GLY A 138 -13.23 -0.71 2.75
N MET A 139 -12.48 -1.59 3.40
CA MET A 139 -12.76 -2.13 4.73
C MET A 139 -11.55 -1.93 5.64
N ASN A 140 -11.79 -1.79 6.94
CA ASN A 140 -10.72 -1.83 7.93
C ASN A 140 -10.31 -3.28 8.28
N ARG A 141 -9.34 -3.43 9.18
CA ARG A 141 -8.84 -4.73 9.64
C ARG A 141 -9.89 -5.64 10.31
N TRP A 142 -11.00 -5.06 10.79
CA TRP A 142 -12.12 -5.81 11.37
C TRP A 142 -13.27 -5.99 10.38
N ASN A 143 -12.97 -5.88 9.09
CA ASN A 143 -13.92 -6.03 8.00
C ASN A 143 -15.13 -5.06 8.05
N LYS A 144 -14.97 -3.90 8.71
CA LYS A 144 -16.01 -2.85 8.74
C LYS A 144 -15.76 -1.82 7.63
N PRO A 145 -16.82 -1.27 7.02
CA PRO A 145 -16.69 -0.22 6.01
C PRO A 145 -15.92 0.99 6.53
N MET A 146 -15.02 1.49 5.70
CA MET A 146 -14.28 2.74 5.94
C MET A 146 -14.97 3.91 5.25
N PHE A 147 -15.01 5.05 5.93
CA PHE A 147 -15.55 6.31 5.43
C PHE A 147 -14.45 7.38 5.45
N HIS A 148 -14.46 8.25 4.44
CA HIS A 148 -13.44 9.26 4.20
C HIS A 148 -14.10 10.62 3.94
N ASP A 149 -13.39 11.69 4.30
CA ASP A 149 -13.91 13.06 4.21
C ASP A 149 -13.94 13.62 2.77
N SER A 150 -13.42 12.89 1.78
CA SER A 150 -13.50 13.22 0.35
C SER A 150 -13.15 12.02 -0.55
N GLU A 151 -13.40 12.14 -1.86
CA GLU A 151 -12.92 11.18 -2.86
C GLU A 151 -11.38 11.14 -2.91
N VAL A 152 -10.71 12.27 -2.70
CA VAL A 152 -9.24 12.36 -2.64
C VAL A 152 -8.71 11.56 -1.45
N ALA A 153 -9.33 11.70 -0.27
CA ALA A 153 -8.95 10.96 0.92
C ALA A 153 -9.20 9.44 0.77
N ALA A 154 -10.28 9.04 0.08
CA ALA A 154 -10.56 7.64 -0.24
C ALA A 154 -9.52 7.01 -1.20
N ILE A 155 -9.12 7.76 -2.24
CA ILE A 155 -8.06 7.34 -3.16
C ILE A 155 -6.70 7.28 -2.43
N ALA A 156 -6.37 8.27 -1.61
CA ALA A 156 -5.15 8.29 -0.82
C ALA A 156 -5.06 7.11 0.16
N TRP A 157 -6.19 6.73 0.78
CA TRP A 157 -6.24 5.52 1.59
C TRP A 157 -5.97 4.27 0.76
N SER A 158 -6.54 4.17 -0.44
CA SER A 158 -6.31 3.03 -1.32
C SER A 158 -4.85 2.94 -1.78
N ILE A 159 -4.21 4.09 -2.06
CA ILE A 159 -2.76 4.19 -2.29
C ILE A 159 -1.99 3.67 -1.07
N GLN A 160 -2.33 4.14 0.14
CA GLN A 160 -1.71 3.66 1.37
C GLN A 160 -1.84 2.14 1.51
N GLN A 161 -2.99 1.56 1.16
CA GLN A 161 -3.17 0.11 1.19
C GLN A 161 -2.30 -0.64 0.17
N ILE A 162 -2.11 -0.09 -1.03
CA ILE A 162 -1.17 -0.64 -2.02
C ILE A 162 0.26 -0.62 -1.47
N LEU A 163 0.69 0.53 -0.93
CA LEU A 163 2.03 0.69 -0.38
C LEU A 163 2.24 -0.19 0.85
N TYR A 164 1.23 -0.35 1.70
CA TYR A 164 1.23 -1.28 2.81
C TYR A 164 1.41 -2.72 2.33
N ARG A 165 0.55 -3.21 1.43
CA ARG A 165 0.65 -4.57 0.87
C ARG A 165 1.95 -4.83 0.12
N ARG A 166 2.57 -3.78 -0.44
CA ARG A 166 3.89 -3.87 -1.07
C ARG A 166 5.04 -3.85 -0.06
N GLY A 167 4.75 -3.64 1.22
CA GLY A 167 5.71 -3.62 2.30
C GLY A 167 6.48 -2.30 2.41
N PHE A 168 6.02 -1.22 1.77
CA PHE A 168 6.65 0.09 1.85
C PHE A 168 6.16 0.92 3.05
N LEU A 169 4.88 0.77 3.41
CA LEU A 169 4.28 1.34 4.62
C LEU A 169 3.93 0.25 5.62
N ASP A 170 3.74 0.63 6.89
CA ASP A 170 3.15 -0.22 7.91
C ASP A 170 1.60 -0.18 7.87
N ILE A 171 0.96 -0.91 8.78
CA ILE A 171 -0.50 -1.03 8.83
C ILE A 171 -1.21 0.30 9.14
N ASP A 172 -0.54 1.18 9.88
CA ASP A 172 -1.06 2.49 10.25
C ASP A 172 -0.75 3.56 9.19
N GLY A 173 0.07 3.21 8.19
CA GLY A 173 0.47 4.08 7.09
C GLY A 173 1.76 4.85 7.34
N ASN A 174 2.53 4.49 8.37
CA ASN A 174 3.83 5.10 8.62
C ASN A 174 4.91 4.46 7.74
N GLN A 175 6.00 5.19 7.59
CA GLN A 175 7.15 4.75 6.82
C GLN A 175 7.85 3.59 7.54
N VAL A 176 7.96 2.45 6.86
CA VAL A 176 8.76 1.31 7.34
C VAL A 176 10.25 1.72 7.39
N PRO A 177 11.00 1.36 8.45
CA PRO A 177 12.43 1.62 8.56
C PRO A 177 13.22 1.09 7.36
N VAL A 178 14.33 1.74 7.02
CA VAL A 178 15.06 1.41 5.77
C VAL A 178 15.68 0.02 5.85
N GLU A 179 16.15 -0.39 7.02
CA GLU A 179 16.73 -1.70 7.31
C GLU A 179 15.72 -2.84 7.03
N ASP A 180 14.45 -2.60 7.38
CA ASP A 180 13.36 -3.54 7.11
C ASP A 180 13.04 -3.59 5.61
N LEU A 181 13.07 -2.45 4.92
CA LEU A 181 12.88 -2.40 3.47
C LEU A 181 13.98 -3.15 2.71
N VAL A 182 15.23 -3.03 3.16
CA VAL A 182 16.37 -3.79 2.61
C VAL A 182 16.12 -5.29 2.78
N SER A 183 15.73 -5.69 3.99
CA SER A 183 15.44 -7.10 4.29
C SER A 183 14.27 -7.65 3.46
N ARG A 184 13.21 -6.86 3.27
CA ARG A 184 12.05 -7.22 2.43
C ARG A 184 12.43 -7.37 0.96
N TYR A 185 13.23 -6.43 0.43
CA TYR A 185 13.71 -6.50 -0.94
C TYR A 185 14.59 -7.72 -1.19
N ALA A 186 15.56 -7.97 -0.30
CA ALA A 186 16.45 -9.13 -0.40
C ALA A 186 15.67 -10.46 -0.35
N ARG A 187 14.69 -10.59 0.55
CA ARG A 187 13.82 -11.77 0.65
C ARG A 187 13.03 -12.00 -0.64
N ARG A 188 12.50 -10.92 -1.22
CA ARG A 188 11.72 -10.97 -2.45
C ARG A 188 12.56 -11.44 -3.64
N GLN A 189 13.80 -10.96 -3.74
CA GLN A 189 14.73 -11.40 -4.77
C GLN A 189 15.17 -12.87 -4.58
N ALA A 190 15.38 -13.30 -3.33
CA ALA A 190 15.82 -14.66 -3.05
C ALA A 190 14.71 -15.72 -3.24
N SER A 191 13.48 -15.41 -2.83
CA SER A 191 12.36 -16.37 -2.81
C SER A 191 11.43 -16.24 -4.01
N GLY A 192 11.47 -15.14 -4.76
CA GLY A 192 10.47 -14.78 -5.78
C GLY A 192 9.11 -14.41 -5.20
N HIS A 193 8.88 -14.61 -3.91
CA HIS A 193 7.64 -14.27 -3.22
C HIS A 193 7.76 -12.89 -2.58
N GLY A 194 6.72 -12.05 -2.78
CA GLY A 194 6.65 -10.72 -2.19
C GLY A 194 6.61 -10.75 -0.67
N TRP A 195 6.74 -9.58 -0.04
CA TRP A 195 6.32 -9.43 1.35
C TRP A 195 4.80 -9.52 1.43
N TYR A 196 4.29 -10.21 2.44
CA TYR A 196 2.87 -10.27 2.75
C TYR A 196 2.68 -9.74 4.18
N PRO A 197 1.60 -8.98 4.45
CA PRO A 197 1.18 -8.69 5.80
C PRO A 197 1.12 -10.00 6.61
N ALA A 198 1.56 -9.96 7.86
CA ALA A 198 1.24 -11.06 8.78
C ALA A 198 -0.28 -11.21 8.81
N GLU A 199 -0.77 -12.43 8.62
CA GLU A 199 -2.19 -12.72 8.81
C GLU A 199 -2.54 -12.27 10.23
N VAL A 200 -3.55 -11.40 10.33
CA VAL A 200 -4.14 -11.09 11.63
C VAL A 200 -4.75 -12.41 12.05
N GLU A 201 -4.18 -13.07 13.06
CA GLU A 201 -4.86 -14.19 13.70
C GLU A 201 -6.22 -13.65 14.13
N ASP A 202 -7.27 -14.04 13.41
CA ASP A 202 -8.61 -13.85 13.89
C ASP A 202 -8.64 -14.58 15.23
N GLU A 203 -8.62 -13.82 16.33
CA GLU A 203 -9.16 -14.25 17.62
C GLU A 203 -10.65 -14.50 17.39
N THR A 204 -10.95 -15.56 16.65
CA THR A 204 -12.18 -16.31 16.79
C THR A 204 -12.22 -16.66 18.27
N PRO A 205 -13.22 -16.20 19.04
CA PRO A 205 -13.45 -16.79 20.33
C PRO A 205 -13.76 -18.25 20.01
N SER A 206 -12.82 -19.14 20.33
CA SER A 206 -13.08 -20.57 20.49
C SER A 206 -13.99 -20.72 21.70
N GLY A 207 -15.24 -20.27 21.53
CA GLY A 207 -16.34 -20.62 22.38
C GLY A 207 -16.74 -22.01 21.96
N ALA A 208 -16.19 -23.01 22.66
CA ALA A 208 -16.75 -24.34 22.72
C ALA A 208 -18.27 -24.21 22.94
N VAL A 209 -19.04 -24.47 21.89
CA VAL A 209 -20.46 -24.71 22.00
C VAL A 209 -20.63 -26.13 22.54
N GLU A 210 -20.70 -26.21 23.86
CA GLU A 210 -21.29 -27.36 24.55
C GLU A 210 -22.71 -27.61 23.98
N PRO A 211 -23.09 -28.86 23.70
CA PRO A 211 -24.40 -29.15 23.14
C PRO A 211 -25.47 -29.00 24.22
N LEU A 212 -26.25 -27.93 24.14
CA LEU A 212 -27.46 -27.75 24.96
C LEU A 212 -28.62 -28.52 24.33
N ASP A 213 -28.93 -29.65 24.96
CA ASP A 213 -30.19 -30.38 24.82
C ASP A 213 -31.41 -29.48 25.12
N GLY A 214 -32.42 -29.58 24.26
CA GLY A 214 -33.82 -29.68 24.70
C GLY A 214 -34.59 -28.43 25.11
N LYS A 215 -35.39 -27.94 24.13
CA LYS A 215 -36.72 -27.30 24.21
C LYS A 215 -36.83 -25.76 24.29
N PRO A 216 -37.85 -25.19 23.59
CA PRO A 216 -37.98 -23.75 23.39
C PRO A 216 -38.73 -23.11 24.56
N ALA A 217 -38.24 -21.98 25.04
CA ALA A 217 -38.98 -21.07 25.90
C ALA A 217 -39.08 -19.71 25.20
N GLU A 218 -40.32 -19.32 24.94
CA GLU A 218 -40.72 -17.99 24.52
C GLU A 218 -40.14 -16.92 25.45
N SER A 219 -39.70 -15.81 24.88
CA SER A 219 -39.67 -14.54 25.61
C SER A 219 -40.09 -13.40 24.68
N ALA A 220 -41.12 -12.71 25.14
CA ALA A 220 -41.57 -11.43 24.62
C ALA A 220 -40.59 -10.32 25.04
N ALA A 221 -40.30 -9.43 24.08
CA ALA A 221 -40.14 -7.96 24.11
C ALA A 221 -39.43 -7.30 25.33
N GLU A 222 -38.60 -6.26 25.21
CA GLU A 222 -38.60 -5.09 24.33
C GLU A 222 -37.19 -4.48 24.22
N GLY A 223 -36.92 -3.87 23.06
CA GLY A 223 -35.81 -2.95 22.81
C GLY A 223 -35.91 -2.49 21.36
N ALA A 224 -36.55 -1.34 21.14
CA ALA A 224 -36.99 -0.84 19.85
C ALA A 224 -35.85 -0.70 18.81
N GLY A 225 -35.60 -1.76 18.04
CA GLY A 225 -34.86 -1.73 16.79
C GLY A 225 -35.80 -1.50 15.59
N PRO A 226 -35.33 -0.91 14.49
CA PRO A 226 -36.15 -0.72 13.30
C PRO A 226 -36.62 -2.07 12.75
N ALA A 227 -37.87 -2.14 12.30
CA ALA A 227 -38.50 -3.38 11.84
C ALA A 227 -37.68 -4.02 10.70
N VAL A 228 -37.16 -5.22 10.95
CA VAL A 228 -36.44 -6.01 9.95
C VAL A 228 -37.46 -6.55 8.94
N VAL A 229 -37.32 -6.14 7.68
CA VAL A 229 -38.26 -6.45 6.58
C VAL A 229 -37.74 -7.53 5.63
N GLY A 230 -36.56 -8.10 5.89
CA GLY A 230 -36.00 -9.23 5.15
C GLY A 230 -34.48 -9.21 5.07
N ASN A 231 -33.91 -9.98 4.14
CA ASN A 231 -32.48 -10.05 3.90
C ASN A 231 -32.11 -9.41 2.55
N CYS A 232 -31.00 -8.70 2.55
CA CYS A 232 -30.47 -8.01 1.39
C CYS A 232 -30.05 -9.02 0.30
N PRO A 233 -30.47 -8.84 -0.97
CA PRO A 233 -30.10 -9.75 -2.05
C PRO A 233 -28.61 -9.70 -2.41
N GLU A 234 -27.90 -8.61 -2.09
CA GLU A 234 -26.48 -8.47 -2.42
C GLU A 234 -25.53 -9.04 -1.36
N CYS A 235 -25.84 -8.84 -0.08
CA CYS A 235 -24.92 -9.19 1.02
C CYS A 235 -25.55 -10.04 2.12
N ARG A 236 -26.83 -10.40 1.98
CA ARG A 236 -27.63 -11.16 2.96
C ARG A 236 -27.79 -10.52 4.34
N GLY A 237 -27.29 -9.29 4.54
CA GLY A 237 -27.51 -8.50 5.74
C GLY A 237 -28.99 -8.13 5.93
N GLU A 238 -29.35 -7.70 7.13
CA GLU A 238 -30.72 -7.31 7.46
C GLU A 238 -31.16 -6.07 6.67
N LEU A 239 -32.39 -6.12 6.15
CA LEU A 239 -33.09 -4.98 5.58
C LEU A 239 -33.96 -4.38 6.68
N ILE A 240 -33.84 -3.07 6.86
CA ILE A 240 -34.69 -2.32 7.76
C ILE A 240 -35.56 -1.36 6.94
N MET A 241 -36.75 -1.06 7.46
CA MET A 241 -37.65 -0.12 6.79
C MET A 241 -37.21 1.32 7.11
N MET A 242 -36.68 2.03 6.13
CA MET A 242 -36.35 3.46 6.21
C MET A 242 -37.19 4.23 5.18
N ASP A 243 -37.97 5.19 5.65
CA ASP A 243 -38.83 6.06 4.81
C ASP A 243 -39.76 5.27 3.86
N GLY A 244 -40.28 4.13 4.32
CA GLY A 244 -41.16 3.26 3.54
C GLY A 244 -40.44 2.36 2.52
N CYS A 245 -39.10 2.37 2.49
CA CYS A 245 -38.31 1.52 1.63
C CYS A 245 -37.47 0.49 2.41
N PRO A 246 -37.41 -0.78 1.95
CA PRO A 246 -36.45 -1.75 2.48
C PRO A 246 -35.00 -1.36 2.12
N THR A 247 -34.19 -1.09 3.14
CA THR A 247 -32.80 -0.64 2.97
C THR A 247 -31.83 -1.44 3.84
N CYS A 248 -30.72 -1.90 3.24
CA CYS A 248 -29.65 -2.61 3.92
C CYS A 248 -28.69 -1.64 4.60
N TYR A 249 -29.12 -1.05 5.70
CA TYR A 249 -28.39 0.01 6.40
C TYR A 249 -27.07 -0.48 7.02
N ALA A 250 -27.10 -1.63 7.72
CA ALA A 250 -25.92 -2.19 8.37
C ALA A 250 -24.97 -2.94 7.40
N GLY A 251 -25.36 -3.13 6.13
CA GLY A 251 -24.64 -3.96 5.14
C GLY A 251 -24.12 -3.21 3.93
N CYS A 252 -24.64 -3.53 2.73
CA CYS A 252 -24.12 -3.00 1.47
C CYS A 252 -24.77 -1.67 1.03
N GLY A 253 -25.81 -1.19 1.72
CA GLY A 253 -26.52 0.04 1.35
C GLY A 253 -27.54 -0.13 0.22
N TRP A 254 -27.82 -1.36 -0.19
CA TRP A 254 -28.87 -1.67 -1.17
C TRP A 254 -30.23 -1.20 -0.67
N SER A 255 -30.98 -0.49 -1.52
CA SER A 255 -32.36 -0.07 -1.27
C SER A 255 -33.24 -0.55 -2.40
N LYS A 256 -34.46 -1.01 -2.09
CA LYS A 256 -35.40 -1.47 -3.13
C LYS A 256 -35.89 -0.32 -4.02
N CYS A 257 -35.78 0.93 -3.56
CA CYS A 257 -36.39 2.10 -4.20
C CYS A 257 -35.38 3.02 -4.91
N GLY A 258 -34.07 2.70 -4.90
CA GLY A 258 -33.03 3.49 -5.57
C GLY A 258 -31.61 3.10 -5.17
#